data_AF-A0A6P8WZC0-F1
#
_entry.id   AF-A0A6P8WZC0-F1
#
_cell.length_a   1.000
_cell.length_b   1.000
_cell.length_c   1.000
_cell.angle_alpha   90.00
_cell.angle_beta   90.00
_cell.angle_gamma   90.00
#
_symmetry.space_group_name_H-M   'P 1'
#
loop_
_entity.id
_entity.type
_entity.pdbx_description
1 polymer ?
#
loop_
_entity_poly.entity_id
_entity_poly.type
_entity_poly.pdbx_seq_one_letter_code
_entity_poly.pdbx_strand_id
1 'polypeptide(L)'
;MSVQEAKTRRAEVKVAVAMVQHNVPFAVADHFSPLYKECFRDSPTAQGFKSASTKTTCLINEAVAPHFKKELVMKMRENPFTLVTDGSNDTGLEKMNPLTVRIFDTNKVVHRFLDMCTTSGRSCGTAEVIYTKINDALQENDIPWRNCVGLSIDNAPVNTGARNSISARMLKENGSIYIHGCPCHIIHNTAKHAGQKFMEISGFDPEDLTVDVGYWFKGSTNRKGYLAEFCEFHESEYMEMLLHISVRWLSLERCITRILRQYGPLTSYFKSLNEKQPRFRRLVDAFSNPLTEVYLLFYQATLPVFTLLNLLLQRERSSIFQLHGEMTKFIKKLCARFMKPSALQGRQVHDILYKDPLNQLPGENLNVGFTTRATLNRLLAAGDITPQEVKLFQQAALAFLVRAVEYGINKLPLKEALLRHTRFVDV
;
A
#
# COMPACT_ATOMS: atom_id res chain seq x y z
N MET A 1 21.16 -10.80 44.13
CA MET A 1 20.87 -9.48 43.52
C MET A 1 20.28 -8.58 44.58
N SER A 2 20.85 -7.41 44.82
CA SER A 2 20.30 -6.48 45.81
C SER A 2 19.00 -5.83 45.29
N VAL A 3 18.16 -5.32 46.20
CA VAL A 3 16.94 -4.59 45.81
C VAL A 3 17.28 -3.40 44.90
N GLN A 4 18.38 -2.71 45.20
CA GLN A 4 18.82 -1.56 44.42
C GLN A 4 19.30 -1.97 43.01
N GLU A 5 20.05 -3.07 42.91
CA GLU A 5 20.50 -3.60 41.62
C GLU A 5 19.31 -4.01 40.74
N ALA A 6 18.28 -4.63 41.33
CA ALA A 6 17.05 -5.00 40.61
C ALA A 6 16.30 -3.75 40.08
N LYS A 7 16.23 -2.67 40.87
CA LYS A 7 15.64 -1.39 40.44
C LYS A 7 16.41 -0.78 39.26
N THR A 8 17.73 -0.78 39.33
CA THR A 8 18.60 -0.28 38.25
C THR A 8 18.42 -1.07 36.97
N ARG A 9 18.50 -2.40 37.02
CA ARG A 9 18.28 -3.25 35.83
C ARG A 9 16.90 -3.05 35.22
N ARG A 10 15.86 -2.89 36.06
CA ARG A 10 14.50 -2.58 35.60
C ARG A 10 14.44 -1.25 34.85
N ALA A 11 15.15 -0.22 35.34
CA ALA A 11 15.23 1.07 34.66
C ALA A 11 15.92 0.93 33.29
N GLU A 12 17.04 0.21 33.22
CA GLU A 12 17.78 -0.05 31.98
C GLU A 12 16.90 -0.76 30.93
N VAL A 13 16.18 -1.81 31.34
CA VAL A 13 15.24 -2.50 30.45
C VAL A 13 14.11 -1.57 29.99
N LYS A 14 13.52 -0.78 30.89
CA LYS A 14 12.45 0.16 30.52
C LYS A 14 12.91 1.21 29.50
N VAL A 15 14.11 1.76 29.69
CA VAL A 15 14.68 2.72 28.74
C VAL A 15 14.93 2.03 27.39
N ALA A 16 15.55 0.85 27.38
CA ALA A 16 15.81 0.10 26.15
C ALA A 16 14.51 -0.20 25.38
N VAL A 17 13.46 -0.66 26.07
CA VAL A 17 12.14 -0.93 25.46
C VAL A 17 11.51 0.35 24.91
N ALA A 18 11.58 1.47 25.64
CA ALA A 18 11.07 2.75 25.17
C ALA A 18 11.81 3.22 23.89
N MET A 19 13.13 3.01 23.82
CA MET A 19 13.89 3.32 22.60
C MET A 19 13.39 2.52 21.40
N VAL A 20 13.13 1.22 21.57
CA VAL A 20 12.55 0.38 20.50
C VAL A 20 11.17 0.88 20.08
N GLN A 21 10.30 1.18 21.05
CA GLN A 21 8.93 1.66 20.79
C GLN A 21 8.88 2.98 20.00
N HIS A 22 9.92 3.80 20.13
CA HIS A 22 10.01 5.11 19.49
C HIS A 22 11.03 5.17 18.34
N ASN A 23 11.51 4.01 17.87
CA ASN A 23 12.52 3.92 16.80
C ASN A 23 13.78 4.78 17.07
N VAL A 24 14.19 4.87 18.33
CA VAL A 24 15.39 5.62 18.73
C VAL A 24 16.63 4.75 18.48
N PRO A 25 17.63 5.24 17.70
CA PRO A 25 18.86 4.51 17.48
C PRO A 25 19.57 4.19 18.80
N PHE A 26 20.04 2.95 18.98
CA PHE A 26 20.72 2.54 20.23
C PHE A 26 22.02 3.29 20.50
N ALA A 27 22.66 3.88 19.48
CA ALA A 27 23.79 4.79 19.65
C ALA A 27 23.47 5.96 20.60
N VAL A 28 22.21 6.41 20.65
CA VAL A 28 21.78 7.49 21.56
C VAL A 28 21.91 7.07 23.03
N ALA A 29 21.87 5.77 23.35
CA ALA A 29 21.99 5.27 24.72
C ALA A 29 23.35 5.60 25.36
N ASP A 30 24.40 5.85 24.56
CA ASP A 30 25.73 6.24 25.06
C ASP A 30 25.69 7.53 25.89
N HIS A 31 24.71 8.40 25.64
CA HIS A 31 24.53 9.66 26.35
C HIS A 31 23.68 9.55 27.62
N PHE A 32 22.87 8.50 27.78
CA PHE A 32 21.90 8.41 28.87
C PHE A 32 22.55 8.15 30.23
N SER A 33 23.59 7.32 30.28
CA SER A 33 24.25 7.00 31.54
C SER A 33 24.88 8.22 32.24
N PRO A 34 25.65 9.10 31.56
CA PRO A 34 26.13 10.34 32.19
C PRO A 34 24.98 11.33 32.45
N LEU A 35 24.04 11.48 31.51
CA LEU A 35 22.94 12.43 31.64
C LEU A 35 22.06 12.14 32.86
N TYR A 36 21.64 10.89 33.06
CA TYR A 36 20.82 10.52 34.21
C TYR A 36 21.52 10.76 35.54
N LYS A 37 22.84 10.57 35.60
CA LYS A 37 23.62 10.85 36.81
C LYS A 37 23.64 12.33 37.15
N GLU A 38 23.75 13.17 36.13
CA GLU A 38 23.79 14.62 36.29
C GLU A 38 22.42 15.20 36.64
N CYS A 39 21.37 14.77 35.95
CA CYS A 39 20.00 15.24 36.16
C CYS A 39 19.36 14.72 37.45
N PHE A 40 19.74 13.53 37.93
CA PHE A 40 19.12 12.86 39.07
C PHE A 40 20.17 12.42 40.10
N ARG A 41 20.85 13.42 40.70
CA ARG A 41 21.98 13.21 41.63
C ARG A 41 21.58 12.46 42.92
N ASP A 42 20.34 12.65 43.36
CA ASP A 42 19.75 12.08 44.57
C ASP A 42 19.22 10.65 44.37
N SER A 43 19.09 10.18 43.12
CA SER A 43 18.52 8.86 42.81
C SER A 43 19.59 7.77 42.74
N PRO A 44 19.61 6.79 43.67
CA PRO A 44 20.57 5.68 43.61
C PRO A 44 20.41 4.83 42.35
N THR A 45 19.21 4.82 41.76
CA THR A 45 18.92 4.12 40.50
C THR A 45 19.57 4.82 39.31
N ALA A 46 19.48 6.15 39.24
CA ALA A 46 20.13 6.92 38.19
C ALA A 46 21.67 6.88 38.33
N GLN A 47 22.18 6.98 39.57
CA GLN A 47 23.60 6.83 39.85
C GLN A 47 24.14 5.44 39.47
N GLY A 48 23.32 4.41 39.65
CA GLY A 48 23.62 3.04 39.26
C GLY A 48 23.40 2.73 37.78
N PHE A 49 22.70 3.58 37.02
CA PHE A 49 22.34 3.31 35.63
C PHE A 49 23.60 3.22 34.75
N LYS A 50 23.76 2.08 34.09
CA LYS A 50 24.90 1.80 33.21
C LYS A 50 24.39 1.02 32.01
N SER A 51 23.79 1.69 31.05
CA SER A 51 23.36 1.10 29.78
C SER A 51 23.70 2.01 28.63
N ALA A 52 24.83 1.70 27.98
CA ALA A 52 25.27 2.31 26.73
C ALA A 52 24.71 1.49 25.55
N SER A 53 25.05 1.84 24.32
CA SER A 53 24.59 1.20 23.08
C SER A 53 24.77 -0.32 23.08
N THR A 54 25.97 -0.83 23.35
CA THR A 54 26.24 -2.29 23.38
C THR A 54 25.36 -3.05 24.36
N LYS A 55 25.26 -2.56 25.61
CA LYS A 55 24.42 -3.22 26.62
C LYS A 55 22.94 -3.11 26.28
N THR A 56 22.51 -1.97 25.74
CA THR A 56 21.12 -1.77 25.29
C THR A 56 20.78 -2.77 24.18
N THR A 57 21.67 -2.93 23.19
CA THR A 57 21.56 -3.96 22.14
C THR A 57 21.44 -5.37 22.74
N CYS A 58 22.33 -5.74 23.67
CA CYS A 58 22.27 -7.06 24.32
C CYS A 58 20.98 -7.23 25.15
N LEU A 59 20.54 -6.21 25.89
CA LEU A 59 19.28 -6.27 26.66
C LEU A 59 18.09 -6.56 25.74
N ILE A 60 18.04 -5.91 24.58
CA ILE A 60 16.98 -6.13 23.60
C ILE A 60 17.09 -7.51 22.95
N ASN A 61 18.23 -7.84 22.37
CA ASN A 61 18.39 -9.03 21.53
C ASN A 61 18.53 -10.34 22.32
N GLU A 62 19.15 -10.31 23.50
CA GLU A 62 19.46 -11.51 24.27
C GLU A 62 18.48 -11.77 25.42
N ALA A 63 17.69 -10.77 25.83
CA ALA A 63 16.74 -10.92 26.94
C ALA A 63 15.29 -10.58 26.55
N VAL A 64 15.04 -9.35 26.08
CA VAL A 64 13.66 -8.88 25.83
C VAL A 64 13.03 -9.58 24.64
N ALA A 65 13.70 -9.63 23.48
CA ALA A 65 13.17 -10.26 22.28
C ALA A 65 12.98 -11.79 22.45
N PRO A 66 13.93 -12.55 23.03
CA PRO A 66 13.73 -13.97 23.31
C PRO A 66 12.58 -14.22 24.29
N HIS A 67 12.40 -13.36 25.30
CA HIS A 67 11.27 -13.47 26.22
C HIS A 67 9.92 -13.37 25.49
N PHE A 68 9.71 -12.31 24.70
CA PHE A 68 8.47 -12.13 23.95
C PHE A 68 8.28 -13.19 22.86
N LYS A 69 9.35 -13.64 22.20
CA LYS A 69 9.28 -14.77 21.24
C LYS A 69 8.85 -16.04 21.95
N LYS A 70 9.40 -16.35 23.12
CA LYS A 70 9.02 -17.52 23.92
C LYS A 70 7.56 -17.47 24.36
N GLU A 71 7.07 -16.31 24.83
CA GLU A 71 5.65 -16.12 25.16
C GLU A 71 4.74 -16.35 23.95
N LEU A 72 5.10 -15.81 22.78
CA LEU A 72 4.35 -16.03 21.54
C LEU A 72 4.32 -17.51 21.16
N VAL A 73 5.47 -18.18 21.17
CA VAL A 73 5.59 -19.61 20.83
C VAL A 73 4.74 -20.47 21.75
N MET A 74 4.76 -20.23 23.07
CA MET A 74 3.90 -20.94 24.02
C MET A 74 2.41 -20.80 23.64
N LYS A 75 1.96 -19.58 23.31
CA LYS A 75 0.57 -19.36 22.87
C LYS A 75 0.26 -20.11 21.58
N MET A 76 1.15 -20.08 20.59
CA MET A 76 0.96 -20.76 19.31
C MET A 76 0.92 -22.30 19.42
N ARG A 77 1.63 -22.88 20.39
CA ARG A 77 1.62 -24.33 20.66
C ARG A 77 0.27 -24.84 21.17
N GLU A 78 -0.50 -23.99 21.81
CA GLU A 78 -1.74 -24.37 22.50
C GLU A 78 -3.00 -23.76 21.89
N ASN A 79 -2.88 -22.64 21.15
CA ASN A 79 -4.03 -21.86 20.70
C ASN A 79 -4.03 -21.66 19.18
N PRO A 80 -5.21 -21.47 18.57
CA PRO A 80 -5.34 -21.11 17.16
C PRO A 80 -4.60 -19.81 16.81
N PHE A 81 -3.93 -19.81 15.65
CA PHE A 81 -3.25 -18.62 15.13
C PHE A 81 -3.39 -18.49 13.61
N THR A 82 -3.21 -17.27 13.12
CA THR A 82 -3.13 -16.97 11.68
C THR A 82 -1.74 -16.47 11.35
N LEU A 83 -1.10 -17.07 10.34
CA LEU A 83 0.16 -16.59 9.79
C LEU A 83 -0.09 -15.46 8.79
N VAL A 84 0.75 -14.44 8.84
CA VAL A 84 0.71 -13.29 7.94
C VAL A 84 2.14 -13.04 7.45
N THR A 85 2.34 -13.09 6.13
CA THR A 85 3.65 -12.81 5.52
C THR A 85 3.50 -11.87 4.33
N ASP A 86 4.46 -10.96 4.20
CA ASP A 86 4.63 -10.04 3.09
C ASP A 86 6.09 -10.04 2.66
N GLY A 87 6.39 -9.92 1.37
CA GLY A 87 7.75 -10.00 0.86
C GLY A 87 8.41 -8.62 0.75
N SER A 88 9.67 -8.51 1.16
CA SER A 88 10.49 -7.29 0.98
C SER A 88 11.88 -7.59 0.42
N ASN A 89 12.40 -6.67 -0.39
CA ASN A 89 13.71 -6.77 -1.04
C ASN A 89 14.71 -5.70 -0.53
N ASP A 90 14.48 -5.15 0.67
CA ASP A 90 15.19 -3.96 1.18
C ASP A 90 16.57 -4.24 1.80
N THR A 91 17.06 -5.48 1.75
CA THR A 91 18.32 -5.93 2.38
C THR A 91 19.44 -6.26 1.37
N GLY A 92 19.31 -5.80 0.13
CA GLY A 92 20.31 -6.05 -0.92
C GLY A 92 20.20 -7.47 -1.50
N LEU A 93 21.04 -8.40 -1.04
CA LEU A 93 21.12 -9.77 -1.58
C LEU A 93 20.16 -10.76 -0.90
N GLU A 94 19.69 -10.43 0.31
CA GLU A 94 18.71 -11.22 1.02
C GLU A 94 17.30 -10.70 0.74
N LYS A 95 16.37 -11.64 0.56
CA LYS A 95 14.94 -11.35 0.53
C LYS A 95 14.36 -11.65 1.90
N MET A 96 13.67 -10.67 2.47
CA MET A 96 12.97 -10.79 3.74
C MET A 96 11.53 -11.22 3.50
N ASN A 97 11.03 -12.18 4.29
CA ASN A 97 9.63 -12.54 4.33
C ASN A 97 9.15 -12.49 5.78
N PRO A 98 8.99 -11.29 6.38
CA PRO A 98 8.56 -11.15 7.77
C PRO A 98 7.34 -12.02 8.06
N LEU A 99 7.55 -13.03 8.90
CA LEU A 99 6.51 -13.92 9.37
C LEU A 99 5.95 -13.35 10.66
N THR A 100 4.73 -12.82 10.56
CA THR A 100 3.98 -12.33 11.69
C THR A 100 2.80 -13.25 11.98
N VAL A 101 2.35 -13.21 13.23
CA VAL A 101 1.32 -14.09 13.76
C VAL A 101 0.23 -13.22 14.35
N ARG A 102 -1.00 -13.48 13.90
CA ARG A 102 -2.21 -12.88 14.46
C ARG A 102 -2.85 -13.88 15.42
N ILE A 103 -2.98 -13.47 16.68
CA ILE A 103 -3.59 -14.26 17.77
C ILE A 103 -4.59 -13.41 18.55
N PHE A 104 -5.51 -14.08 19.24
CA PHE A 104 -6.36 -13.45 20.25
C PHE A 104 -5.66 -13.54 21.60
N ASP A 105 -5.28 -12.39 22.16
CA ASP A 105 -4.51 -12.29 23.39
C ASP A 105 -5.12 -11.24 24.31
N THR A 106 -5.47 -11.64 25.54
CA THR A 106 -5.96 -10.72 26.59
C THR A 106 -7.13 -9.84 26.08
N ASN A 107 -8.16 -10.48 25.53
CA ASN A 107 -9.39 -9.86 24.99
C ASN A 107 -9.21 -8.95 23.76
N LYS A 108 -8.08 -9.03 23.06
CA LYS A 108 -7.88 -8.31 21.80
C LYS A 108 -7.12 -9.13 20.78
N VAL A 109 -7.32 -8.81 19.52
CA VAL A 109 -6.49 -9.36 18.46
C VAL A 109 -5.16 -8.60 18.41
N VAL A 110 -4.05 -9.32 18.44
CA VAL A 110 -2.70 -8.75 18.35
C VAL A 110 -1.93 -9.36 17.19
N HIS A 111 -1.05 -8.54 16.60
CA HIS A 111 -0.05 -8.98 15.63
C HIS A 111 1.32 -9.02 16.33
N ARG A 112 2.01 -10.14 16.21
CA ARG A 112 3.35 -10.35 16.79
C ARG A 112 4.30 -10.87 15.73
N PHE A 113 5.54 -10.40 15.76
CA PHE A 113 6.60 -10.88 14.88
C PHE A 113 7.13 -12.23 15.41
N LEU A 114 7.30 -13.20 14.52
CA LEU A 114 7.86 -14.52 14.85
C LEU A 114 9.27 -14.69 14.30
N ASP A 115 9.43 -14.43 13.00
CA ASP A 115 10.69 -14.64 12.30
C ASP A 115 10.80 -13.75 11.04
N MET A 116 12.02 -13.46 10.59
CA MET A 116 12.24 -12.69 9.36
C MET A 116 12.17 -13.56 8.11
N CYS A 117 12.33 -14.89 8.27
CA CYS A 117 12.38 -15.88 7.19
C CYS A 117 13.20 -15.38 5.99
N THR A 118 14.46 -14.99 6.26
CA THR A 118 15.36 -14.50 5.22
C THR A 118 15.76 -15.63 4.27
N THR A 119 15.83 -15.28 3.00
CA THR A 119 16.15 -16.20 1.90
C THR A 119 17.17 -15.55 0.98
N SER A 120 18.10 -16.33 0.45
CA SER A 120 19.18 -15.85 -0.41
C SER A 120 19.42 -16.78 -1.58
N GLY A 121 20.16 -16.30 -2.59
CA GLY A 121 20.48 -17.07 -3.80
C GLY A 121 19.39 -17.01 -4.88
N ARG A 122 19.63 -17.73 -5.99
CA ARG A 122 18.84 -17.59 -7.24
C ARG A 122 17.36 -17.99 -7.09
N SER A 123 17.05 -18.85 -6.12
CA SER A 123 15.70 -19.38 -5.90
C SER A 123 15.02 -18.81 -4.65
N CYS A 124 15.56 -17.73 -4.07
CA CYS A 124 15.05 -17.13 -2.82
C CYS A 124 13.57 -16.71 -2.91
N GLY A 125 13.12 -16.31 -4.10
CA GLY A 125 11.74 -15.91 -4.32
C GLY A 125 10.76 -17.05 -4.63
N THR A 126 11.18 -18.32 -4.59
CA THR A 126 10.30 -19.44 -4.94
C THR A 126 9.40 -19.84 -3.77
N ALA A 127 8.21 -20.35 -4.09
CA ALA A 127 7.24 -20.81 -3.11
C ALA A 127 7.82 -21.88 -2.17
N GLU A 128 8.67 -22.75 -2.72
CA GLU A 128 9.35 -23.80 -1.98
C GLU A 128 10.28 -23.25 -0.91
N VAL A 129 11.20 -22.38 -1.30
CA VAL A 129 12.22 -21.84 -0.40
C VAL A 129 11.57 -21.01 0.71
N ILE A 130 10.58 -20.19 0.37
CA ILE A 130 9.85 -19.39 1.36
C ILE A 130 9.05 -20.29 2.31
N TYR A 131 8.34 -21.28 1.77
CA TYR A 131 7.60 -22.27 2.58
C TYR A 131 8.52 -23.03 3.53
N THR A 132 9.67 -23.51 3.06
CA THR A 132 10.64 -24.22 3.89
C THR A 132 11.08 -23.35 5.04
N LYS A 133 11.39 -22.06 4.83
CA LYS A 133 11.73 -21.15 5.94
C LYS A 133 10.62 -20.93 6.95
N ILE A 134 9.36 -20.87 6.50
CA ILE A 134 8.21 -20.81 7.40
C ILE A 134 8.12 -22.11 8.22
N ASN A 135 8.25 -23.26 7.55
CA ASN A 135 8.19 -24.57 8.19
C ASN A 135 9.34 -24.77 9.20
N ASP A 136 10.57 -24.40 8.85
CA ASP A 136 11.73 -24.43 9.74
C ASP A 136 11.45 -23.61 11.01
N ALA A 137 10.95 -22.38 10.86
CA ALA A 137 10.61 -21.53 12.00
C ALA A 137 9.54 -22.14 12.91
N LEU A 138 8.55 -22.85 12.35
CA LEU A 138 7.55 -23.57 13.14
C LEU A 138 8.14 -24.81 13.83
N GLN A 139 8.93 -25.60 13.12
CA GLN A 139 9.55 -26.83 13.62
C GLN A 139 10.58 -26.57 14.73
N GLU A 140 11.47 -25.59 14.54
CA GLU A 140 12.46 -25.17 15.55
C GLU A 140 11.81 -24.73 16.87
N ASN A 141 10.55 -24.30 16.81
CA ASN A 141 9.77 -23.83 17.95
C ASN A 141 8.68 -24.82 18.36
N ASP A 142 8.69 -26.08 17.88
CA ASP A 142 7.68 -27.13 18.15
C ASP A 142 6.22 -26.64 17.97
N ILE A 143 5.97 -25.74 17.03
CA ILE A 143 4.64 -25.19 16.78
C ILE A 143 3.88 -26.14 15.85
N PRO A 144 2.74 -26.71 16.27
CA PRO A 144 2.03 -27.68 15.48
C PRO A 144 1.16 -27.01 14.40
N TRP A 145 1.26 -27.48 13.17
CA TRP A 145 0.46 -27.01 12.02
C TRP A 145 -1.05 -27.07 12.25
N ARG A 146 -1.54 -28.02 13.07
CA ARG A 146 -2.97 -28.14 13.42
C ARG A 146 -3.56 -26.89 14.08
N ASN A 147 -2.72 -26.07 14.73
CA ASN A 147 -3.14 -24.83 15.37
C ASN A 147 -3.10 -23.63 14.41
N CYS A 148 -2.44 -23.76 13.25
CA CYS A 148 -2.51 -22.75 12.21
C CYS A 148 -3.89 -22.84 11.55
N VAL A 149 -4.75 -21.84 11.77
CA VAL A 149 -6.12 -21.81 11.24
C VAL A 149 -6.28 -20.85 10.07
N GLY A 150 -5.28 -20.02 9.80
CA GLY A 150 -5.36 -19.03 8.74
C GLY A 150 -4.02 -18.61 8.16
N LEU A 151 -4.06 -18.15 6.93
CA LEU A 151 -2.94 -17.58 6.20
C LEU A 151 -3.38 -16.31 5.46
N SER A 152 -2.70 -15.19 5.74
CA SER A 152 -2.84 -13.92 5.03
C SER A 152 -1.57 -13.63 4.24
N ILE A 153 -1.69 -13.55 2.92
CA ILE A 153 -0.56 -13.35 2.01
C ILE A 153 -0.93 -12.44 0.84
N ASP A 154 0.06 -11.89 0.13
CA ASP A 154 -0.22 -11.21 -1.13
C ASP A 154 -0.80 -12.19 -2.18
N ASN A 155 -1.51 -11.65 -3.17
CA ASN A 155 -2.15 -12.44 -4.23
C ASN A 155 -1.21 -12.88 -5.37
N ALA A 156 0.11 -12.84 -5.20
CA ALA A 156 1.03 -13.29 -6.23
C ALA A 156 0.87 -14.80 -6.48
N PRO A 157 1.12 -15.29 -7.71
CA PRO A 157 1.00 -16.72 -8.03
C PRO A 157 1.88 -17.62 -7.16
N VAL A 158 3.06 -17.12 -6.75
CA VAL A 158 3.97 -17.84 -5.83
C VAL A 158 3.37 -18.05 -4.44
N ASN A 159 2.44 -17.19 -4.04
CA ASN A 159 1.81 -17.21 -2.72
C ASN A 159 0.48 -17.97 -2.76
N THR A 160 -0.35 -17.73 -3.78
CA THR A 160 -1.76 -18.20 -3.84
C THR A 160 -2.08 -19.18 -4.98
N GLY A 161 -1.11 -19.55 -5.82
CA GLY A 161 -1.33 -20.45 -6.95
C GLY A 161 -1.75 -21.88 -6.55
N ALA A 162 -2.57 -22.54 -7.35
CA ALA A 162 -3.22 -23.80 -6.95
C ALA A 162 -2.28 -25.02 -6.77
N ARG A 163 -1.09 -25.02 -7.39
CA ARG A 163 -0.22 -26.22 -7.45
C ARG A 163 1.14 -26.07 -6.79
N ASN A 164 1.82 -24.95 -7.00
CA ASN A 164 3.18 -24.71 -6.50
C ASN A 164 3.27 -23.33 -5.85
N SER A 165 2.54 -23.16 -4.76
CA SER A 165 2.53 -21.93 -3.98
C SER A 165 2.69 -22.20 -2.49
N ILE A 166 2.98 -21.15 -1.72
CA ILE A 166 3.00 -21.23 -0.25
C ILE A 166 1.67 -21.79 0.27
N SER A 167 0.54 -21.27 -0.22
CA SER A 167 -0.79 -21.72 0.19
C SER A 167 -1.04 -23.21 -0.10
N ALA A 168 -0.68 -23.68 -1.30
CA ALA A 168 -0.85 -25.09 -1.69
C ALA A 168 0.03 -26.03 -0.86
N ARG A 169 1.21 -25.57 -0.42
CA ARG A 169 2.10 -26.33 0.45
C ARG A 169 1.56 -26.38 1.88
N MET A 170 1.11 -25.25 2.43
CA MET A 170 0.53 -25.18 3.77
C MET A 170 -0.77 -26.01 3.90
N LEU A 171 -1.59 -26.06 2.85
CA LEU A 171 -2.79 -26.92 2.85
C LEU A 171 -2.48 -28.42 2.95
N LYS A 172 -1.26 -28.85 2.59
CA LYS A 172 -0.84 -30.25 2.81
C LYS A 172 -0.56 -30.53 4.28
N GLU A 173 -0.11 -29.53 5.03
CA GLU A 173 0.16 -29.63 6.47
C GLU A 173 -1.13 -29.55 7.29
N ASN A 174 -2.04 -28.64 6.91
CA ASN A 174 -3.36 -28.54 7.49
C ASN A 174 -4.38 -28.09 6.43
N GLY A 175 -5.19 -29.05 5.95
CA GLY A 175 -6.22 -28.83 4.94
C GLY A 175 -7.36 -27.89 5.38
N SER A 176 -7.43 -27.54 6.66
CA SER A 176 -8.46 -26.63 7.21
C SER A 176 -7.99 -25.17 7.29
N ILE A 177 -6.77 -24.83 6.85
CA ILE A 177 -6.27 -23.46 6.89
C ILE A 177 -7.13 -22.56 6.00
N TYR A 178 -7.67 -21.49 6.59
CA TYR A 178 -8.33 -20.43 5.86
C TYR A 178 -7.31 -19.50 5.19
N ILE A 179 -7.14 -19.64 3.88
CA ILE A 179 -6.25 -18.79 3.09
C ILE A 179 -7.03 -17.61 2.53
N HIS A 180 -6.54 -16.40 2.79
CA HIS A 180 -7.05 -15.20 2.16
C HIS A 180 -5.90 -14.37 1.60
N GLY A 181 -6.10 -13.90 0.36
CA GLY A 181 -5.18 -12.95 -0.26
C GLY A 181 -5.45 -11.52 0.20
N CYS A 182 -4.46 -10.65 0.03
CA CYS A 182 -4.52 -9.23 0.40
C CYS A 182 -5.55 -8.42 -0.44
N PRO A 183 -6.67 -7.95 0.14
CA PRO A 183 -7.63 -7.14 -0.59
C PRO A 183 -7.04 -5.82 -1.10
N CYS A 184 -6.09 -5.22 -0.35
CA CYS A 184 -5.37 -4.02 -0.78
C CYS A 184 -4.62 -4.25 -2.10
N HIS A 185 -3.98 -5.41 -2.26
CA HIS A 185 -3.29 -5.79 -3.49
C HIS A 185 -4.27 -6.04 -4.64
N ILE A 186 -5.46 -6.59 -4.36
CA ILE A 186 -6.53 -6.70 -5.37
C ILE A 186 -6.98 -5.32 -5.85
N ILE A 187 -7.22 -4.36 -4.94
CA ILE A 187 -7.61 -2.99 -5.31
C ILE A 187 -6.52 -2.30 -6.12
N HIS A 188 -5.26 -2.45 -5.72
CA HIS A 188 -4.11 -1.99 -6.49
C HIS A 188 -4.12 -2.55 -7.93
N ASN A 189 -4.20 -3.87 -8.08
CA ASN A 189 -4.20 -4.52 -9.40
C ASN A 189 -5.43 -4.16 -10.23
N THR A 190 -6.58 -3.91 -9.58
CA THR A 190 -7.79 -3.43 -10.25
C THR A 190 -7.52 -2.10 -10.94
N ALA A 191 -6.90 -1.16 -10.24
CA ALA A 191 -6.56 0.15 -10.80
C ALA A 191 -5.47 0.05 -11.87
N LYS A 192 -4.44 -0.78 -11.65
CA LYS A 192 -3.37 -1.03 -12.61
C LYS A 192 -3.88 -1.59 -13.94
N HIS A 193 -4.68 -2.65 -13.90
CA HIS A 193 -5.25 -3.24 -15.12
C HIS A 193 -6.23 -2.30 -15.81
N ALA A 194 -6.96 -1.47 -15.07
CA ALA A 194 -7.81 -0.44 -15.64
C ALA A 194 -6.98 0.65 -16.34
N GLY A 195 -5.90 1.11 -15.69
CA GLY A 195 -4.94 2.06 -16.25
C GLY A 195 -4.29 1.56 -17.54
N GLN A 196 -3.93 0.29 -17.60
CA GLN A 196 -3.41 -0.34 -18.82
C GLN A 196 -4.41 -0.24 -19.98
N LYS A 197 -5.71 -0.47 -19.74
CA LYS A 197 -6.75 -0.31 -20.79
C LYS A 197 -6.97 1.13 -21.21
N PHE A 198 -6.80 2.08 -20.29
CA PHE A 198 -6.80 3.49 -20.66
C PHE A 198 -5.63 3.81 -21.59
N MET A 199 -4.41 3.41 -21.20
CA MET A 199 -3.17 3.62 -21.96
C MET A 199 -3.21 2.99 -23.36
N GLU A 200 -3.73 1.76 -23.49
CA GLU A 200 -3.86 1.08 -24.80
C GLU A 200 -4.67 1.89 -25.82
N ILE A 201 -5.62 2.72 -25.36
CA ILE A 201 -6.51 3.53 -26.22
C ILE A 201 -6.00 4.96 -26.35
N SER A 202 -5.59 5.59 -25.25
CA SER A 202 -5.20 7.02 -25.22
C SER A 202 -3.73 7.27 -25.53
N GLY A 203 -2.88 6.24 -25.45
CA GLY A 203 -1.42 6.37 -25.51
C GLY A 203 -0.79 7.03 -24.28
N PHE A 204 -1.57 7.23 -23.21
CA PHE A 204 -1.11 7.94 -22.00
C PHE A 204 -1.03 7.00 -20.79
N ASP A 205 0.15 6.98 -20.15
CA ASP A 205 0.36 6.33 -18.85
C ASP A 205 0.63 7.39 -17.75
N PRO A 206 -0.27 7.55 -16.77
CA PRO A 206 -0.03 8.46 -15.65
C PRO A 206 1.14 8.06 -14.76
N GLU A 207 1.46 6.76 -14.64
CA GLU A 207 2.59 6.31 -13.81
C GLU A 207 3.90 6.84 -14.40
N ASP A 208 4.12 6.64 -15.69
CA ASP A 208 5.32 7.12 -16.39
C ASP A 208 5.48 8.64 -16.27
N LEU A 209 4.39 9.41 -16.47
CA LEU A 209 4.45 10.86 -16.30
C LEU A 209 4.84 11.25 -14.87
N THR A 210 4.23 10.63 -13.86
CA THR A 210 4.53 10.97 -12.45
C THR A 210 5.95 10.59 -12.04
N VAL A 211 6.47 9.47 -12.56
CA VAL A 211 7.87 9.06 -12.38
C VAL A 211 8.80 10.06 -13.04
N ASP A 212 8.54 10.44 -14.30
CA ASP A 212 9.39 11.39 -15.01
C ASP A 212 9.40 12.76 -14.34
N VAL A 213 8.24 13.30 -13.94
CA VAL A 213 8.19 14.57 -13.21
C VAL A 213 8.94 14.48 -11.88
N GLY A 214 8.66 13.46 -11.07
CA GLY A 214 9.28 13.32 -9.75
C GLY A 214 10.81 13.21 -9.83
N TYR A 215 11.32 12.36 -10.73
CA TYR A 215 12.76 12.18 -10.87
C TYR A 215 13.45 13.29 -11.67
N TRP A 216 12.73 14.11 -12.43
CA TRP A 216 13.30 15.31 -13.05
C TRP A 216 13.78 16.30 -11.99
N PHE A 217 12.96 16.53 -10.96
CA PHE A 217 13.27 17.45 -9.87
C PHE A 217 14.06 16.82 -8.71
N LYS A 218 14.12 15.48 -8.62
CA LYS A 218 14.82 14.77 -7.55
C LYS A 218 16.29 15.17 -7.46
N GLY A 219 16.69 15.67 -6.30
CA GLY A 219 18.09 15.98 -5.98
C GLY A 219 18.68 17.22 -6.68
N SER A 220 17.90 17.97 -7.47
CA SER A 220 18.39 19.17 -8.16
C SER A 220 17.79 20.45 -7.58
N THR A 221 18.57 21.16 -6.78
CA THR A 221 18.14 22.46 -6.21
C THR A 221 17.88 23.49 -7.31
N ASN A 222 18.71 23.52 -8.36
CA ASN A 222 18.54 24.49 -9.46
C ASN A 222 17.21 24.28 -10.21
N ARG A 223 16.87 23.02 -10.56
CA ARG A 223 15.58 22.73 -11.24
C ARG A 223 14.39 23.11 -10.37
N LYS A 224 14.48 22.88 -9.05
CA LYS A 224 13.46 23.28 -8.08
C LYS A 224 13.35 24.80 -7.97
N GLY A 225 14.47 25.52 -7.95
CA GLY A 225 14.53 26.98 -7.94
C GLY A 225 13.86 27.59 -9.17
N TYR A 226 14.19 27.11 -10.37
CA TYR A 226 13.53 27.55 -11.59
C TYR A 226 12.03 27.27 -11.58
N LEU A 227 11.58 26.10 -11.12
CA LEU A 227 10.15 25.84 -10.98
C LEU A 227 9.47 26.82 -10.01
N ALA A 228 10.14 27.21 -8.92
CA ALA A 228 9.61 28.19 -7.97
C ALA A 228 9.39 29.58 -8.61
N GLU A 229 10.28 30.02 -9.51
CA GLU A 229 10.09 31.26 -10.28
C GLU A 229 8.83 31.17 -11.18
N PHE A 230 8.60 30.03 -11.84
CA PHE A 230 7.36 29.81 -12.58
C PHE A 230 6.14 29.72 -11.67
N CYS A 231 6.27 29.19 -10.45
CA CYS A 231 5.19 29.19 -9.47
C CYS A 231 4.78 30.62 -9.10
N GLU A 232 5.76 31.50 -8.84
CA GLU A 232 5.55 32.93 -8.58
C GLU A 232 4.88 33.64 -9.75
N PHE A 233 5.33 33.39 -10.99
CA PHE A 233 4.71 33.94 -12.19
C PHE A 233 3.22 33.55 -12.36
N HIS A 234 2.84 32.37 -11.90
CA HIS A 234 1.45 31.89 -11.91
C HIS A 234 0.67 32.23 -10.62
N GLU A 235 1.22 33.08 -9.74
CA GLU A 235 0.62 33.43 -8.44
C GLU A 235 0.28 32.18 -7.60
N SER A 236 1.16 31.17 -7.65
CA SER A 236 0.96 29.87 -7.03
C SER A 236 2.07 29.54 -6.03
N GLU A 237 1.71 28.81 -4.96
CA GLU A 237 2.69 28.34 -3.97
C GLU A 237 3.51 27.17 -4.53
N TYR A 238 4.84 27.27 -4.41
CA TYR A 238 5.73 26.16 -4.73
C TYR A 238 5.45 24.95 -3.83
N MET A 239 5.34 23.77 -4.43
CA MET A 239 5.19 22.51 -3.71
C MET A 239 6.19 21.48 -4.24
N GLU A 240 7.00 20.89 -3.36
CA GLU A 240 8.02 19.92 -3.78
C GLU A 240 7.42 18.73 -4.56
N MET A 241 7.98 18.38 -5.73
CA MET A 241 7.43 17.27 -6.51
C MET A 241 7.60 15.93 -5.78
N LEU A 242 6.52 15.15 -5.74
CA LEU A 242 6.47 13.85 -5.07
C LEU A 242 7.06 12.76 -5.96
N LEU A 243 7.76 11.80 -5.35
CA LEU A 243 8.24 10.61 -6.03
C LEU A 243 7.18 9.51 -6.00
N HIS A 244 6.79 9.04 -7.19
CA HIS A 244 5.98 7.84 -7.34
C HIS A 244 6.87 6.60 -7.49
N ILE A 245 6.45 5.49 -6.86
CA ILE A 245 7.02 4.16 -7.09
C ILE A 245 5.83 3.23 -7.37
N SER A 246 5.90 2.49 -8.48
CA SER A 246 4.81 1.67 -9.02
C SER A 246 4.24 0.64 -8.04
N VAL A 247 5.03 0.18 -7.05
CA VAL A 247 4.56 -0.75 -6.00
C VAL A 247 3.55 -0.14 -5.02
N ARG A 248 3.35 1.19 -5.02
CA ARG A 248 2.47 1.89 -4.06
C ARG A 248 1.48 2.80 -4.78
N TRP A 249 0.46 2.23 -5.42
CA TRP A 249 -0.55 2.98 -6.18
C TRP A 249 -1.28 4.09 -5.40
N LEU A 250 -1.41 3.99 -4.07
CA LEU A 250 -1.95 5.11 -3.26
C LEU A 250 -1.15 6.40 -3.41
N SER A 251 0.15 6.29 -3.73
CA SER A 251 0.99 7.45 -4.02
C SER A 251 0.70 8.08 -5.38
N LEU A 252 0.11 7.34 -6.33
CA LEU A 252 -0.19 7.87 -7.67
C LEU A 252 -1.21 9.01 -7.59
N GLU A 253 -2.30 8.84 -6.85
CA GLU A 253 -3.30 9.90 -6.63
C GLU A 253 -2.67 11.16 -6.05
N ARG A 254 -1.78 11.00 -5.06
CA ARG A 254 -1.06 12.12 -4.43
C ARG A 254 -0.13 12.82 -5.42
N CYS A 255 0.59 12.08 -6.25
CA CYS A 255 1.49 12.62 -7.26
C CYS A 255 0.72 13.36 -8.36
N ILE A 256 -0.36 12.76 -8.89
CA ILE A 256 -1.25 13.39 -9.88
C ILE A 256 -1.84 14.68 -9.31
N THR A 257 -2.33 14.66 -8.07
CA THR A 257 -2.86 15.86 -7.42
C THR A 257 -1.79 16.94 -7.23
N ARG A 258 -0.55 16.56 -6.90
CA ARG A 258 0.59 17.49 -6.82
C ARG A 258 0.94 18.10 -8.17
N ILE A 259 0.91 17.32 -9.25
CA ILE A 259 1.14 17.80 -10.61
C ILE A 259 0.03 18.78 -11.01
N LEU A 260 -1.24 18.41 -10.82
CA LEU A 260 -2.39 19.26 -11.17
C LEU A 260 -2.38 20.60 -10.43
N ARG A 261 -1.98 20.60 -9.14
CA ARG A 261 -1.84 21.84 -8.35
C ARG A 261 -0.76 22.79 -8.86
N GLN A 262 0.20 22.30 -9.63
CA GLN A 262 1.27 23.09 -10.24
C GLN A 262 1.24 22.96 -11.77
N TYR A 263 0.09 22.63 -12.37
CA TYR A 263 0.02 22.30 -13.79
C TYR A 263 0.41 23.48 -14.67
N GLY A 264 -0.08 24.68 -14.35
CA GLY A 264 0.31 25.94 -15.02
C GLY A 264 1.83 26.19 -14.96
N PRO A 265 2.42 26.29 -13.75
CA PRO A 265 3.87 26.44 -13.58
C PRO A 265 4.69 25.38 -14.31
N LEU A 266 4.32 24.10 -14.21
CA LEU A 266 5.01 22.99 -14.88
C LEU A 266 4.91 23.12 -16.40
N THR A 267 3.74 23.49 -16.92
CA THR A 267 3.53 23.70 -18.36
C THR A 267 4.44 24.81 -18.88
N SER A 268 4.49 25.95 -18.19
CA SER A 268 5.40 27.05 -18.56
C SER A 268 6.87 26.64 -18.43
N TYR A 269 7.23 25.94 -17.35
CA TYR A 269 8.59 25.44 -17.13
C TYR A 269 9.08 24.56 -18.29
N PHE A 270 8.30 23.56 -18.68
CA PHE A 270 8.73 22.63 -19.74
C PHE A 270 8.67 23.28 -21.13
N LYS A 271 7.74 24.21 -21.39
CA LYS A 271 7.66 24.90 -22.69
C LYS A 271 8.74 25.98 -22.87
N SER A 272 9.22 26.59 -21.78
CA SER A 272 10.18 27.70 -21.83
C SER A 272 11.65 27.26 -21.80
N LEU A 273 11.93 26.03 -21.38
CA LEU A 273 13.29 25.51 -21.24
C LEU A 273 13.63 24.54 -22.39
N ASN A 274 14.92 24.45 -22.71
CA ASN A 274 15.41 23.54 -23.74
C ASN A 274 16.56 22.68 -23.20
N GLU A 275 16.30 21.38 -23.03
CA GLU A 275 17.27 20.43 -22.51
C GLU A 275 17.29 19.15 -23.37
N LYS A 276 18.48 18.55 -23.53
CA LYS A 276 18.67 17.38 -24.40
C LYS A 276 18.31 16.05 -23.75
N GLN A 277 18.14 16.01 -22.43
CA GLN A 277 17.83 14.78 -21.67
C GLN A 277 16.53 14.14 -22.17
N PRO A 278 16.50 12.82 -22.46
CA PRO A 278 15.31 12.14 -22.98
C PRO A 278 14.07 12.31 -22.09
N ARG A 279 14.25 12.29 -20.77
CA ARG A 279 13.17 12.56 -19.80
C ARG A 279 12.56 13.95 -19.98
N PHE A 280 13.41 14.96 -20.17
CA PHE A 280 12.92 16.33 -20.36
C PHE A 280 12.06 16.42 -21.63
N ARG A 281 12.51 15.82 -22.75
CA ARG A 281 11.74 15.80 -24.00
C ARG A 281 10.37 15.14 -23.83
N ARG A 282 10.30 13.99 -23.16
CA ARG A 282 9.00 13.35 -22.85
C ARG A 282 8.08 14.25 -22.03
N LEU A 283 8.64 15.02 -21.08
CA LEU A 283 7.88 15.99 -20.29
C LEU A 283 7.41 17.17 -21.14
N VAL A 284 8.25 17.68 -22.05
CA VAL A 284 7.84 18.70 -23.03
C VAL A 284 6.67 18.20 -23.87
N ASP A 285 6.77 16.99 -24.43
CA ASP A 285 5.72 16.38 -25.25
C ASP A 285 4.42 16.22 -24.45
N ALA A 286 4.53 15.70 -23.21
CA ALA A 286 3.38 15.52 -22.33
C ALA A 286 2.69 16.85 -21.99
N PHE A 287 3.44 17.86 -21.53
CA PHE A 287 2.87 19.17 -21.16
C PHE A 287 2.51 20.06 -22.37
N SER A 288 2.92 19.68 -23.57
CA SER A 288 2.49 20.32 -24.82
C SER A 288 1.19 19.73 -25.36
N ASN A 289 0.88 18.47 -25.03
CA ASN A 289 -0.39 17.85 -25.41
C ASN A 289 -1.56 18.41 -24.56
N PRO A 290 -2.58 19.04 -25.19
CA PRO A 290 -3.72 19.61 -24.46
C PRO A 290 -4.54 18.57 -23.69
N LEU A 291 -4.53 17.29 -24.09
CA LEU A 291 -5.27 16.23 -23.42
C LEU A 291 -4.61 15.72 -22.13
N THR A 292 -3.32 16.00 -21.89
CA THR A 292 -2.61 15.53 -20.69
C THR A 292 -3.29 15.99 -19.41
N GLU A 293 -3.74 17.25 -19.36
CA GLU A 293 -4.48 17.79 -18.22
C GLU A 293 -5.80 17.04 -18.02
N VAL A 294 -6.54 16.79 -19.11
CA VAL A 294 -7.82 16.06 -19.10
C VAL A 294 -7.62 14.65 -18.55
N TYR A 295 -6.57 13.96 -18.99
CA TYR A 295 -6.24 12.62 -18.52
C TYR A 295 -5.93 12.64 -17.02
N LEU A 296 -5.06 13.54 -16.57
CA LEU A 296 -4.73 13.69 -15.14
C LEU A 296 -5.96 14.00 -14.29
N LEU A 297 -6.84 14.90 -14.74
CA LEU A 297 -8.10 15.24 -14.06
C LEU A 297 -9.04 14.03 -13.97
N PHE A 298 -9.15 13.21 -15.03
CA PHE A 298 -9.91 11.97 -15.00
C PHE A 298 -9.40 11.01 -13.92
N TYR A 299 -8.08 10.81 -13.84
CA TYR A 299 -7.49 9.99 -12.78
C TYR A 299 -7.72 10.59 -11.40
N GLN A 300 -7.52 11.91 -11.22
CA GLN A 300 -7.78 12.59 -9.95
C GLN A 300 -9.23 12.43 -9.48
N ALA A 301 -10.20 12.48 -10.40
CA ALA A 301 -11.61 12.29 -10.05
C ALA A 301 -11.95 10.82 -9.72
N THR A 302 -11.23 9.85 -10.31
CA THR A 302 -11.60 8.43 -10.31
C THR A 302 -10.85 7.64 -9.23
N LEU A 303 -9.56 7.91 -9.03
CA LEU A 303 -8.70 7.23 -8.06
C LEU A 303 -9.20 7.27 -6.60
N PRO A 304 -9.87 8.33 -6.11
CA PRO A 304 -10.41 8.35 -4.76
C PRO A 304 -11.35 7.18 -4.44
N VAL A 305 -12.06 6.63 -5.43
CA VAL A 305 -12.91 5.43 -5.25
C VAL A 305 -12.08 4.23 -4.78
N PHE A 306 -10.86 4.08 -5.30
CA PHE A 306 -9.92 3.01 -4.94
C PHE A 306 -9.22 3.32 -3.61
N THR A 307 -8.72 4.55 -3.47
CA THR A 307 -7.97 4.96 -2.28
C THR A 307 -8.81 4.89 -1.01
N LEU A 308 -10.08 5.30 -1.06
CA LEU A 308 -10.97 5.22 0.11
C LEU A 308 -11.16 3.79 0.62
N LEU A 309 -11.41 2.83 -0.28
CA LEU A 309 -11.54 1.43 0.12
C LEU A 309 -10.19 0.88 0.63
N ASN A 310 -9.10 1.20 -0.03
CA ASN A 310 -7.78 0.71 0.35
C ASN A 310 -7.35 1.24 1.74
N LEU A 311 -7.61 2.52 2.05
CA LEU A 311 -7.38 3.09 3.38
C LEU A 311 -8.24 2.41 4.46
N LEU A 312 -9.48 2.04 4.14
CA LEU A 312 -10.34 1.28 5.06
C LEU A 312 -9.77 -0.12 5.34
N LEU A 313 -9.27 -0.80 4.31
CA LEU A 313 -8.68 -2.14 4.42
C LEU A 313 -7.35 -2.16 5.20
N GLN A 314 -6.66 -1.01 5.31
CA GLN A 314 -5.39 -0.86 6.03
C GLN A 314 -5.55 -0.42 7.48
N ARG A 315 -6.78 -0.29 7.99
CA ARG A 315 -7.01 0.08 9.39
C ARG A 315 -6.52 -1.01 10.33
N GLU A 316 -5.95 -0.60 11.45
CA GLU A 316 -5.50 -1.52 12.50
C GLU A 316 -6.66 -2.24 13.21
N ARG A 317 -7.84 -1.59 13.30
CA ARG A 317 -9.02 -2.16 13.95
C ARG A 317 -9.70 -3.18 13.04
N SER A 318 -10.09 -4.31 13.63
CA SER A 318 -10.92 -5.31 12.94
C SER A 318 -12.20 -4.66 12.44
N SER A 319 -12.53 -4.87 11.16
CA SER A 319 -13.73 -4.29 10.53
C SER A 319 -14.41 -5.32 9.62
N ILE A 320 -14.31 -6.61 9.95
CA ILE A 320 -14.79 -7.72 9.10
C ILE A 320 -16.26 -7.56 8.70
N PHE A 321 -17.08 -7.08 9.63
CA PHE A 321 -18.50 -6.80 9.43
C PHE A 321 -18.80 -5.76 8.34
N GLN A 322 -17.87 -4.83 8.08
CA GLN A 322 -18.03 -3.80 7.06
C GLN A 322 -17.48 -4.23 5.69
N LEU A 323 -16.54 -5.18 5.64
CA LEU A 323 -15.75 -5.47 4.44
C LEU A 323 -16.60 -5.83 3.23
N HIS A 324 -17.57 -6.73 3.38
CA HIS A 324 -18.44 -7.13 2.26
C HIS A 324 -19.27 -5.95 1.73
N GLY A 325 -19.81 -5.14 2.64
CA GLY A 325 -20.57 -3.94 2.30
C GLY A 325 -19.72 -2.91 1.56
N GLU A 326 -18.51 -2.63 2.05
CA GLU A 326 -17.61 -1.65 1.45
C GLU A 326 -17.05 -2.09 0.10
N MET A 327 -16.70 -3.37 -0.07
CA MET A 327 -16.33 -3.92 -1.38
C MET A 327 -17.49 -3.86 -2.39
N THR A 328 -18.72 -4.15 -1.93
CA THR A 328 -19.93 -4.02 -2.76
C THR A 328 -20.18 -2.58 -3.19
N LYS A 329 -20.05 -1.62 -2.25
CA LYS A 329 -20.17 -0.18 -2.52
C LYS A 329 -19.10 0.28 -3.50
N PHE A 330 -17.86 -0.20 -3.37
CA PHE A 330 -16.76 0.10 -4.29
C PHE A 330 -17.10 -0.27 -5.73
N ILE A 331 -17.56 -1.51 -5.98
CA ILE A 331 -17.96 -1.92 -7.34
C ILE A 331 -19.14 -1.08 -7.84
N LYS A 332 -20.17 -0.88 -7.02
CA LYS A 332 -21.34 -0.08 -7.42
C LYS A 332 -20.97 1.38 -7.73
N LYS A 333 -20.03 1.98 -7.00
CA LYS A 333 -19.49 3.33 -7.28
C LYS A 333 -18.77 3.40 -8.63
N LEU A 334 -18.01 2.36 -9.00
CA LEU A 334 -17.41 2.28 -10.33
C LEU A 334 -18.47 2.13 -11.42
N CYS A 335 -19.43 1.22 -11.25
CA CYS A 335 -20.52 1.02 -12.21
C CYS A 335 -21.34 2.29 -12.43
N ALA A 336 -21.66 3.02 -11.36
CA ALA A 336 -22.44 4.27 -11.42
C ALA A 336 -21.77 5.37 -12.25
N ARG A 337 -20.48 5.23 -12.61
CA ARG A 337 -19.79 6.19 -13.46
C ARG A 337 -20.03 6.00 -14.96
N PHE A 338 -20.48 4.83 -15.39
CA PHE A 338 -20.67 4.53 -16.81
C PHE A 338 -21.94 3.74 -17.14
N MET A 339 -22.73 3.34 -16.13
CA MET A 339 -23.97 2.59 -16.33
C MET A 339 -25.21 3.44 -16.05
N LYS A 340 -26.31 3.12 -16.73
CA LYS A 340 -27.63 3.69 -16.47
C LYS A 340 -28.10 3.32 -15.04
N PRO A 341 -28.71 4.24 -14.28
CA PRO A 341 -29.20 3.93 -12.92
C PRO A 341 -30.16 2.73 -12.86
N SER A 342 -31.04 2.60 -13.87
CA SER A 342 -31.97 1.47 -14.01
C SER A 342 -31.27 0.11 -14.14
N ALA A 343 -30.05 0.08 -14.69
CA ALA A 343 -29.26 -1.14 -14.82
C ALA A 343 -28.59 -1.59 -13.51
N LEU A 344 -28.55 -0.72 -12.48
CA LEU A 344 -27.94 -1.00 -11.18
C LEU A 344 -28.97 -1.29 -10.07
N GLN A 345 -30.20 -0.82 -10.24
CA GLN A 345 -31.24 -0.89 -9.22
C GLN A 345 -31.61 -2.34 -8.87
N GLY A 346 -31.64 -2.65 -7.57
CA GLY A 346 -32.04 -3.96 -7.06
C GLY A 346 -31.07 -5.12 -7.32
N ARG A 347 -29.99 -4.91 -8.09
CA ARG A 347 -29.05 -5.97 -8.48
C ARG A 347 -27.96 -6.19 -7.44
N GLN A 348 -27.62 -7.47 -7.24
CA GLN A 348 -26.37 -7.85 -6.59
C GLN A 348 -25.21 -7.61 -7.55
N VAL A 349 -24.01 -7.44 -7.01
CA VAL A 349 -22.82 -7.08 -7.80
C VAL A 349 -22.54 -8.06 -8.93
N HIS A 350 -22.77 -9.35 -8.70
CA HIS A 350 -22.54 -10.41 -9.69
C HIS A 350 -23.58 -10.47 -10.81
N ASP A 351 -24.74 -9.83 -10.63
CA ASP A 351 -25.83 -9.79 -11.61
C ASP A 351 -25.82 -8.50 -12.46
N ILE A 352 -24.84 -7.63 -12.22
CA ILE A 352 -24.66 -6.40 -12.99
C ILE A 352 -24.12 -6.77 -14.37
N LEU A 353 -24.91 -6.51 -15.41
CA LEU A 353 -24.52 -6.73 -16.80
C LEU A 353 -23.69 -5.56 -17.33
N TYR A 354 -22.54 -5.32 -16.70
CA TYR A 354 -21.70 -4.14 -16.95
C TYR A 354 -21.04 -4.12 -18.35
N LYS A 355 -20.96 -5.27 -19.02
CA LYS A 355 -20.43 -5.39 -20.38
C LYS A 355 -21.45 -5.09 -21.48
N ASP A 356 -22.74 -5.13 -21.15
CA ASP A 356 -23.81 -4.91 -22.13
C ASP A 356 -23.88 -3.42 -22.50
N PRO A 357 -23.62 -3.04 -23.77
CA PRO A 357 -23.67 -1.66 -24.21
C PRO A 357 -25.04 -0.99 -23.99
N LEU A 358 -26.14 -1.76 -23.97
CA LEU A 358 -27.48 -1.21 -23.72
C LEU A 358 -27.63 -0.67 -22.29
N ASN A 359 -26.84 -1.17 -21.35
CA ASN A 359 -26.82 -0.73 -19.96
C ASN A 359 -25.82 0.41 -19.71
N GLN A 360 -24.96 0.71 -20.68
CA GLN A 360 -23.94 1.75 -20.57
C GLN A 360 -24.48 3.12 -20.97
N LEU A 361 -23.91 4.16 -20.40
CA LEU A 361 -24.17 5.55 -20.77
C LEU A 361 -23.40 5.89 -22.05
N PRO A 362 -23.95 6.74 -22.93
CA PRO A 362 -23.19 7.37 -24.00
C PRO A 362 -21.94 8.10 -23.46
N GLY A 363 -20.91 8.27 -24.29
CA GLY A 363 -19.62 8.84 -23.91
C GLY A 363 -19.73 10.25 -23.28
N GLU A 364 -20.62 11.07 -23.82
CA GLU A 364 -20.97 12.40 -23.34
C GLU A 364 -21.60 12.40 -21.94
N ASN A 365 -22.21 11.28 -21.54
CA ASN A 365 -22.90 11.10 -20.26
C ASN A 365 -22.09 10.31 -19.23
N LEU A 366 -20.88 9.85 -19.57
CA LEU A 366 -19.97 9.23 -18.60
C LEU A 366 -19.63 10.22 -17.48
N ASN A 367 -19.65 9.74 -16.24
CA ASN A 367 -19.17 10.48 -15.09
C ASN A 367 -17.64 10.37 -15.04
N VAL A 368 -16.98 11.31 -15.71
CA VAL A 368 -15.52 11.45 -15.76
C VAL A 368 -14.96 12.45 -14.74
N GLY A 369 -15.83 13.09 -13.95
CA GLY A 369 -15.51 14.24 -13.08
C GLY A 369 -15.91 15.58 -13.70
N PHE A 370 -16.39 16.51 -12.87
CA PHE A 370 -16.85 17.83 -13.31
C PHE A 370 -15.74 18.62 -13.99
N THR A 371 -14.59 18.79 -13.30
CA THR A 371 -13.45 19.54 -13.83
C THR A 371 -12.91 18.91 -15.12
N THR A 372 -12.82 17.58 -15.19
CA THR A 372 -12.44 16.85 -16.41
C THR A 372 -13.33 17.20 -17.58
N ARG A 373 -14.67 17.15 -17.38
CA ARG A 373 -15.65 17.47 -18.44
C ARG A 373 -15.56 18.95 -18.84
N ALA A 374 -15.44 19.85 -17.87
CA ALA A 374 -15.32 21.28 -18.11
C ALA A 374 -14.06 21.61 -18.93
N THR A 375 -12.91 21.05 -18.56
CA THR A 375 -11.65 21.23 -19.30
C THR A 375 -11.73 20.65 -20.71
N LEU A 376 -12.27 19.45 -20.87
CA LEU A 376 -12.45 18.83 -22.19
C LEU A 376 -13.34 19.68 -23.11
N ASN A 377 -14.48 20.17 -22.60
CA ASN A 377 -15.39 21.01 -23.37
C ASN A 377 -14.76 22.38 -23.70
N ARG A 378 -14.00 22.96 -22.77
CA ARG A 378 -13.27 24.22 -23.00
C ARG A 378 -12.25 24.08 -24.13
N LEU A 379 -11.45 23.01 -24.12
CA LEU A 379 -10.46 22.74 -25.17
C LEU A 379 -11.12 22.50 -26.52
N LEU A 380 -12.23 21.76 -26.55
CA LEU A 380 -12.99 21.53 -27.78
C LEU A 380 -13.56 22.84 -28.34
N ALA A 381 -14.13 23.70 -27.49
CA ALA A 381 -14.68 24.99 -27.89
C ALA A 381 -13.59 25.97 -28.38
N ALA A 382 -12.38 25.89 -27.82
CA ALA A 382 -11.23 26.68 -28.26
C ALA A 382 -10.60 26.17 -29.57
N GLY A 383 -10.95 24.96 -30.01
CA GLY A 383 -10.33 24.31 -31.17
C GLY A 383 -8.96 23.68 -30.88
N ASP A 384 -8.57 23.58 -29.60
CA ASP A 384 -7.32 22.97 -29.16
C ASP A 384 -7.33 21.44 -29.31
N ILE A 385 -8.53 20.83 -29.35
CA ILE A 385 -8.74 19.41 -29.58
C ILE A 385 -9.92 19.19 -30.53
N THR A 386 -9.93 18.03 -31.18
CA THR A 386 -10.94 17.62 -32.15
C THR A 386 -12.06 16.78 -31.52
N PRO A 387 -13.25 16.70 -32.16
CA PRO A 387 -14.29 15.77 -31.74
C PRO A 387 -13.85 14.29 -31.71
N GLN A 388 -12.90 13.92 -32.57
CA GLN A 388 -12.36 12.57 -32.61
C GLN A 388 -11.49 12.26 -31.39
N GLU A 389 -10.69 13.22 -30.92
CA GLU A 389 -9.92 13.10 -29.68
C GLU A 389 -10.82 13.02 -28.44
N VAL A 390 -11.91 13.80 -28.43
CA VAL A 390 -12.95 13.71 -27.38
C VAL A 390 -13.55 12.30 -27.34
N LYS A 391 -13.88 11.72 -28.49
CA LYS A 391 -14.40 10.36 -28.60
C LYS A 391 -13.38 9.33 -28.14
N LEU A 392 -12.10 9.49 -28.50
CA LEU A 392 -11.02 8.60 -28.06
C LEU A 392 -10.85 8.62 -26.54
N PHE A 393 -10.88 9.81 -25.92
CA PHE A 393 -10.85 9.95 -24.47
C PHE A 393 -12.04 9.23 -23.81
N GLN A 394 -13.26 9.40 -24.34
CA GLN A 394 -14.46 8.75 -23.80
C GLN A 394 -14.36 7.22 -23.90
N GLN A 395 -13.81 6.70 -25.01
CA GLN A 395 -13.55 5.27 -25.18
C GLN A 395 -12.51 4.76 -24.15
N ALA A 396 -11.41 5.50 -23.95
CA ALA A 396 -10.39 5.18 -22.97
C ALA A 396 -10.94 5.17 -21.53
N ALA A 397 -11.74 6.20 -21.17
CA ALA A 397 -12.38 6.31 -19.86
C ALA A 397 -13.38 5.17 -19.61
N LEU A 398 -14.19 4.81 -20.60
CA LEU A 398 -15.11 3.67 -20.51
C LEU A 398 -14.35 2.35 -20.35
N ALA A 399 -13.29 2.13 -21.15
CA ALA A 399 -12.47 0.92 -21.05
C ALA A 399 -11.80 0.77 -19.68
N PHE A 400 -11.30 1.88 -19.11
CA PHE A 400 -10.80 1.91 -17.73
C PHE A 400 -11.87 1.42 -16.75
N LEU A 401 -13.07 2.03 -16.77
CA LEU A 401 -14.12 1.76 -15.81
C LEU A 401 -14.66 0.33 -15.93
N VAL A 402 -14.89 -0.16 -17.16
CA VAL A 402 -15.33 -1.54 -17.43
C VAL A 402 -14.29 -2.53 -16.94
N ARG A 403 -13.00 -2.28 -17.21
CA ARG A 403 -11.93 -3.18 -16.77
C ARG A 403 -11.76 -3.19 -15.26
N ALA A 404 -11.92 -2.04 -14.59
CA ALA A 404 -11.90 -1.96 -13.14
C ALA A 404 -13.02 -2.79 -12.51
N VAL A 405 -14.25 -2.67 -13.02
CA VAL A 405 -15.40 -3.48 -12.55
C VAL A 405 -15.15 -4.97 -12.81
N GLU A 406 -14.70 -5.33 -14.01
CA GLU A 406 -14.41 -6.73 -14.37
C GLU A 406 -13.37 -7.36 -13.44
N TYR A 407 -12.23 -6.71 -13.26
CA TYR A 407 -11.17 -7.25 -12.41
C TYR A 407 -11.62 -7.31 -10.95
N GLY A 408 -12.26 -6.24 -10.45
CA GLY A 408 -12.77 -6.16 -9.09
C GLY A 408 -13.78 -7.26 -8.77
N ILE A 409 -14.79 -7.48 -9.63
CA ILE A 409 -15.79 -8.55 -9.45
C ILE A 409 -15.13 -9.94 -9.45
N ASN A 410 -14.16 -10.16 -10.33
CA ASN A 410 -13.54 -11.47 -10.50
C ASN A 410 -12.53 -11.81 -9.38
N LYS A 411 -11.94 -10.81 -8.72
CA LYS A 411 -10.83 -11.01 -7.78
C LYS A 411 -11.18 -10.70 -6.33
N LEU A 412 -12.12 -9.78 -6.06
CA LEU A 412 -12.56 -9.54 -4.70
C LEU A 412 -13.36 -10.75 -4.17
N PRO A 413 -13.25 -11.08 -2.87
CA PRO A 413 -13.97 -12.20 -2.26
C PRO A 413 -15.46 -11.86 -2.00
N LEU A 414 -16.17 -11.34 -3.00
CA LEU A 414 -17.57 -10.89 -2.89
C LEU A 414 -18.56 -12.04 -2.69
N LYS A 415 -18.18 -13.25 -3.12
CA LYS A 415 -18.97 -14.47 -2.96
C LYS A 415 -18.66 -15.22 -1.66
N GLU A 416 -17.67 -14.74 -0.89
CA GLU A 416 -17.25 -15.49 0.28
C GLU A 416 -18.28 -15.43 1.41
N ALA A 417 -18.72 -16.60 1.86
CA ALA A 417 -19.77 -16.80 2.84
C ALA A 417 -19.42 -16.14 4.18
N LEU A 418 -18.18 -16.31 4.65
CA LEU A 418 -17.71 -15.68 5.89
C LEU A 418 -17.91 -14.16 5.84
N LEU A 419 -17.42 -13.49 4.81
CA LEU A 419 -17.55 -12.04 4.67
C LEU A 419 -18.99 -11.59 4.45
N ARG A 420 -19.79 -12.39 3.73
CA ARG A 420 -21.21 -12.09 3.48
C ARG A 420 -22.04 -12.12 4.77
N HIS A 421 -21.75 -13.04 5.69
CA HIS A 421 -22.58 -13.31 6.87
C HIS A 421 -22.05 -12.71 8.18
N THR A 422 -20.82 -12.20 8.22
CA THR A 422 -20.19 -11.58 9.41
C THR A 422 -20.64 -10.14 9.70
N ARG A 423 -21.70 -9.65 9.05
CA ARG A 423 -22.18 -8.26 9.17
C ARG A 423 -22.61 -7.84 10.58
N PHE A 424 -22.81 -8.79 11.48
CA PHE A 424 -23.24 -8.58 12.87
C PHE A 424 -22.13 -8.82 13.90
N VAL A 425 -20.90 -9.04 13.43
CA VAL A 425 -19.75 -9.38 14.30
C VAL A 425 -18.85 -8.15 14.43
N ASP A 426 -19.09 -7.34 15.45
CA ASP A 426 -18.17 -6.27 15.88
C ASP A 426 -17.18 -6.88 16.88
N VAL A 427 -15.88 -6.92 16.53
CA VAL A 427 -14.81 -7.58 17.32
C VAL A 427 -13.79 -6.56 17.79
#